data_AF-F9ZQP3-F1
#
_entry.id   AF-F9ZQP3-F1
#
_cell.length_a   1.000
_cell.length_b   1.000
_cell.length_c   1.000
_cell.angle_alpha   90.00
_cell.angle_beta   90.00
_cell.angle_gamma   90.00
#
_symmetry.space_group_name_H-M   'P 1'
#
loop_
_entity.id
_entity.type
_entity.pdbx_description
1 polymer ?
#
loop_
_entity_poly.entity_id
_entity_poly.type
_entity_poly.pdbx_seq_one_letter_code
_entity_poly.pdbx_strand_id
1 'polypeptide(L)'
;MHFTSMRERIYRAKDMAEHPERYTKAELDNMDENLRGLVDGLWDFVGVFGQIMHHTSENKDAWQESNLFTIGEHLAMVSDLAQGVADICDKLRNPAATKTEPLTF
;
A
#
# COMPACT_ATOMS: atom_id res chain seq x y z
N MET A 1 -19.61 -7.71 -10.99
CA MET A 1 -18.36 -7.23 -10.34
C MET A 1 -17.81 -8.40 -9.53
N HIS A 2 -16.80 -9.10 -10.04
CA HIS A 2 -16.14 -10.15 -9.25
C HIS A 2 -15.20 -9.48 -8.27
N PHE A 3 -15.53 -9.54 -6.98
CA PHE A 3 -14.63 -9.15 -5.91
C PHE A 3 -13.53 -10.22 -5.80
N THR A 4 -12.50 -10.15 -6.66
CA THR A 4 -11.22 -10.80 -6.33
C THR A 4 -10.69 -10.19 -5.05
N SER A 5 -10.20 -11.01 -4.13
CA SER A 5 -9.75 -10.50 -2.84
C SER A 5 -8.58 -9.53 -3.06
N MET A 6 -8.59 -8.38 -2.37
CA MET A 6 -7.51 -7.38 -2.43
C MET A 6 -6.14 -8.04 -2.21
N ARG A 7 -6.09 -9.04 -1.32
CA ARG A 7 -4.94 -9.89 -1.05
C ARG A 7 -4.38 -10.57 -2.30
N GLU A 8 -5.21 -11.23 -3.10
CA GLU A 8 -4.77 -11.91 -4.32
C GLU A 8 -4.19 -10.94 -5.35
N ARG A 9 -4.78 -9.73 -5.46
CA ARG A 9 -4.29 -8.70 -6.38
C ARG A 9 -2.90 -8.19 -5.97
N ILE A 10 -2.66 -7.95 -4.68
CA ILE A 10 -1.35 -7.53 -4.16
C ILE A 10 -0.30 -8.63 -4.38
N TYR A 11 -0.61 -9.90 -4.06
CA TYR A 11 0.34 -11.00 -4.29
C TYR A 11 0.66 -11.20 -5.77
N ARG A 12 -0.35 -11.07 -6.65
CA ARG A 12 -0.11 -11.11 -8.10
C ARG A 12 0.77 -9.96 -8.55
N ALA A 13 0.56 -8.75 -8.04
CA ALA A 13 1.40 -7.61 -8.38
C ALA A 13 2.85 -7.80 -7.90
N LYS A 14 3.04 -8.38 -6.70
CA LYS A 14 4.37 -8.75 -6.20
C LYS A 14 5.07 -9.76 -7.11
N ASP A 15 4.38 -10.83 -7.51
CA ASP A 15 4.90 -11.84 -8.45
C ASP A 15 5.29 -11.19 -9.80
N MET A 16 4.46 -10.27 -10.31
CA MET A 16 4.76 -9.50 -11.51
C MET A 16 5.99 -8.59 -11.35
N ALA A 17 6.19 -8.00 -10.18
CA ALA A 17 7.35 -7.16 -9.88
C ALA A 17 8.65 -7.96 -9.69
N GLU A 18 8.56 -9.19 -9.16
CA GLU A 18 9.71 -10.09 -8.97
C GLU A 18 10.10 -10.83 -10.26
N HIS A 19 9.14 -11.05 -11.16
CA HIS A 19 9.31 -11.76 -12.42
C HIS A 19 8.76 -10.99 -13.64
N PRO A 20 9.22 -9.74 -13.88
CA PRO A 20 8.68 -8.89 -14.92
C PRO A 20 8.85 -9.47 -16.33
N GLU A 21 9.83 -10.37 -16.54
CA GLU A 21 10.07 -11.06 -17.81
C GLU A 21 8.96 -12.02 -18.23
N ARG A 22 8.07 -12.42 -17.30
CA ARG A 22 6.94 -13.33 -17.58
C ARG A 22 5.71 -12.60 -18.14
N TYR A 23 5.72 -11.27 -18.14
CA TYR A 23 4.57 -10.45 -18.47
C TYR A 23 4.89 -9.47 -19.58
N THR A 24 3.86 -9.09 -20.31
CA THR A 24 3.97 -8.02 -21.31
C THR A 24 4.02 -6.66 -20.63
N LYS A 25 4.62 -5.67 -21.30
CA LYS A 25 4.63 -4.28 -20.82
C LYS A 25 3.22 -3.75 -20.49
N ALA A 26 2.24 -4.04 -21.35
CA ALA A 26 0.87 -3.61 -21.15
C ALA A 26 0.23 -4.22 -19.88
N GLU A 27 0.57 -5.46 -19.53
CA GLU A 27 0.09 -6.10 -18.30
C GLU A 27 0.74 -5.47 -17.05
N LEU A 28 2.03 -5.15 -17.11
CA LEU A 28 2.74 -4.46 -16.02
C LEU A 28 2.19 -3.04 -15.81
N ASP A 29 2.01 -2.28 -16.89
CA ASP A 29 1.45 -0.92 -16.85
C ASP A 29 0.02 -0.91 -16.29
N ASN A 30 -0.83 -1.86 -16.72
CA ASN A 30 -2.19 -1.99 -16.19
C ASN A 30 -2.19 -2.40 -14.71
N MET A 31 -1.24 -3.22 -14.26
CA MET A 31 -1.12 -3.56 -12.84
C MET A 31 -0.69 -2.35 -12.00
N ASP A 32 0.29 -1.56 -12.48
CA ASP A 32 0.71 -0.32 -11.84
C ASP A 32 -0.48 0.64 -11.65
N GLU A 33 -1.25 0.91 -12.70
CA GLU A 33 -2.42 1.80 -12.62
C GLU A 33 -3.45 1.30 -11.59
N ASN A 34 -3.72 -0.01 -11.56
CA ASN A 34 -4.61 -0.61 -10.59
C ASN A 34 -4.12 -0.48 -9.14
N LEU A 35 -2.82 -0.58 -8.91
CA LEU A 35 -2.23 -0.45 -7.58
C LEU A 35 -2.18 1.01 -7.11
N ARG A 36 -1.98 1.97 -8.02
CA ARG A 36 -2.04 3.40 -7.65
C ARG A 36 -3.38 3.79 -7.06
N GLY A 37 -4.49 3.37 -7.68
CA GLY A 37 -5.82 3.63 -7.14
C GLY A 37 -6.03 3.02 -5.74
N LEU A 38 -5.36 1.91 -5.43
CA LEU A 38 -5.35 1.33 -4.09
C LEU A 38 -4.52 2.19 -3.11
N VAL A 39 -3.32 2.61 -3.50
CA VAL A 39 -2.45 3.47 -2.68
C VAL A 39 -3.15 4.78 -2.35
N ASP A 40 -3.75 5.43 -3.34
CA ASP A 40 -4.50 6.68 -3.15
C ASP A 40 -5.65 6.48 -2.16
N GLY A 41 -6.42 5.40 -2.30
CA GLY A 41 -7.51 5.08 -1.37
C GLY A 41 -7.05 4.77 0.06
N LEU A 42 -5.87 4.17 0.24
CA LEU A 42 -5.29 3.93 1.57
C LEU A 42 -4.82 5.25 2.22
N TRP A 43 -4.23 6.16 1.43
CA TRP A 43 -3.86 7.49 1.93
C TRP A 43 -5.06 8.38 2.23
N ASP A 44 -6.12 8.28 1.43
CA ASP A 44 -7.39 8.95 1.71
C ASP A 44 -7.98 8.48 3.05
N PHE A 45 -7.91 7.19 3.35
CA PHE A 45 -8.35 6.65 4.64
C PHE A 45 -7.55 7.25 5.81
N VAL A 46 -6.22 7.35 5.69
CA VAL A 46 -5.36 8.02 6.68
C VAL A 46 -5.77 9.49 6.83
N GLY A 47 -6.04 10.18 5.73
CA GLY A 47 -6.49 11.57 5.73
C GLY A 47 -7.84 11.78 6.43
N VAL A 48 -8.82 10.92 6.16
CA VAL A 48 -10.13 10.93 6.84
C VAL A 48 -9.97 10.70 8.34
N PHE A 49 -9.08 9.79 8.75
CA PHE A 49 -8.77 9.61 10.16
C PHE A 49 -8.21 10.89 10.78
N GLY A 50 -7.29 11.59 10.10
CA GLY A 50 -6.80 12.89 10.54
C GLY A 50 -7.91 13.93 10.74
N GLN A 51 -8.92 13.94 9.87
CA GLN A 51 -10.10 14.81 10.03
C GLN A 51 -10.96 14.43 11.23
N ILE A 52 -11.19 13.13 11.46
CA ILE A 52 -11.90 12.63 12.65
C ILE A 52 -11.16 13.08 13.91
N MET A 53 -9.83 12.85 13.95
CA MET A 53 -8.98 13.28 15.05
C MET A 53 -9.08 14.80 15.31
N HIS A 54 -9.15 15.60 14.25
CA HIS A 54 -9.33 17.04 14.41
C HIS A 54 -10.70 17.39 15.02
N HIS A 55 -11.79 16.79 14.51
CA HIS A 55 -13.15 17.06 14.96
C HIS A 55 -13.49 16.51 16.35
N THR A 56 -12.81 15.46 16.79
CA THR A 56 -13.00 14.88 18.12
C THR A 56 -11.98 15.39 19.14
N SER A 57 -11.09 16.32 18.79
CA SER A 57 -9.95 16.78 19.61
C SER A 57 -10.31 17.16 21.06
N GLU A 58 -11.52 17.65 21.32
CA GLU A 58 -11.99 18.03 22.67
C GLU A 58 -12.67 16.90 23.45
N ASN A 59 -12.95 15.76 22.81
CA ASN A 59 -13.62 14.61 23.43
C ASN A 59 -12.65 13.75 24.22
N LYS A 60 -12.61 13.94 25.54
CA LYS A 60 -11.73 13.19 26.45
C LYS A 60 -11.90 11.66 26.39
N ASP A 61 -13.10 11.16 26.12
CA ASP A 61 -13.35 9.72 26.02
C ASP A 61 -12.78 9.12 24.71
N ALA A 62 -12.75 9.91 23.64
CA ALA A 62 -12.13 9.51 22.38
C ALA A 62 -10.60 9.38 22.50
N TRP A 63 -9.99 10.12 23.43
CA TRP A 63 -8.53 10.23 23.60
C TRP A 63 -7.96 9.51 24.81
N GLN A 64 -8.69 8.54 25.36
CA GLN A 64 -8.12 7.66 26.36
C GLN A 64 -6.95 6.87 25.77
N GLU A 65 -5.96 6.55 26.60
CA GLU A 65 -4.68 5.95 26.19
C GLU A 65 -4.86 4.69 25.33
N SER A 66 -5.81 3.82 25.69
CA SER A 66 -6.13 2.61 24.92
C SER A 66 -6.60 2.93 23.50
N ASN A 67 -7.48 3.93 23.35
CA ASN A 67 -7.99 4.35 22.04
C ASN A 67 -6.89 4.99 21.20
N LEU A 68 -6.04 5.83 21.81
CA LEU A 68 -4.89 6.44 21.14
C LEU A 68 -3.90 5.39 20.63
N PHE A 69 -3.59 4.38 21.44
CA PHE A 69 -2.67 3.31 21.04
C PHE A 69 -3.25 2.50 19.89
N THR A 70 -4.50 2.05 19.99
CA THR A 70 -5.17 1.31 18.92
C THR A 70 -5.29 2.12 17.62
N ILE A 71 -5.59 3.42 17.69
CA ILE A 71 -5.62 4.30 16.51
C ILE A 71 -4.22 4.38 15.89
N GLY A 72 -3.18 4.57 16.70
CA GLY A 72 -1.79 4.62 16.24
C GLY A 72 -1.38 3.33 15.53
N GLU A 73 -1.69 2.17 16.10
CA GLU A 73 -1.41 0.86 15.49
C GLU A 73 -2.13 0.67 14.15
N HIS A 74 -3.41 1.04 14.07
CA HIS A 74 -4.17 0.95 12.82
C HIS A 74 -3.64 1.90 11.74
N LEU A 75 -3.27 3.13 12.12
CA LEU A 75 -2.67 4.10 11.19
C LEU A 75 -1.31 3.61 10.69
N ALA A 76 -0.48 3.06 11.56
CA ALA A 76 0.81 2.48 11.18
C ALA A 76 0.61 1.30 10.21
N MET A 77 -0.28 0.35 10.54
CA MET A 77 -0.58 -0.80 9.69
C MET A 77 -1.08 -0.38 8.29
N VAL A 78 -1.98 0.60 8.20
CA VAL A 78 -2.49 1.09 6.91
C VAL A 78 -1.40 1.82 6.12
N SER A 79 -0.59 2.63 6.79
CA SER A 79 0.54 3.34 6.17
C SER A 79 1.60 2.38 5.64
N ASP A 80 1.94 1.34 6.40
CA ASP A 80 2.88 0.28 5.99
C ASP A 80 2.36 -0.49 4.77
N LEU A 81 1.06 -0.77 4.73
CA LEU A 81 0.42 -1.39 3.56
C LEU A 81 0.47 -0.46 2.35
N ALA A 82 0.16 0.83 2.52
CA ALA A 82 0.21 1.81 1.44
C ALA A 82 1.63 1.95 0.87
N GLN A 83 2.63 2.03 1.74
CA GLN A 83 4.04 2.08 1.35
C GLN A 83 4.46 0.79 0.63
N GLY A 84 4.12 -0.38 1.17
CA GLY A 84 4.46 -1.65 0.54
C GLY A 84 3.86 -1.83 -0.85
N VAL A 85 2.64 -1.33 -1.08
CA VAL A 85 2.04 -1.32 -2.42
C VAL A 85 2.73 -0.30 -3.33
N ALA A 86 3.08 0.88 -2.83
CA ALA A 86 3.83 1.88 -3.60
C ALA A 86 5.21 1.34 -4.05
N ASP A 87 5.92 0.61 -3.19
CA ASP A 87 7.19 -0.02 -3.53
C ASP A 87 7.03 -1.07 -4.66
N ILE A 88 5.89 -1.78 -4.71
CA ILE A 88 5.58 -2.71 -5.81
C ILE A 88 5.36 -1.91 -7.10
N CYS A 89 4.62 -0.80 -7.07
CA CYS A 89 4.43 0.09 -8.22
C CYS A 89 5.78 0.57 -8.80
N ASP A 90 6.69 1.01 -7.93
CA ASP A 90 8.00 1.50 -8.37
C ASP A 90 8.84 0.41 -9.03
N LYS A 91 8.77 -0.83 -8.54
CA LYS A 91 9.42 -1.99 -9.15
C LYS A 91 8.80 -2.37 -10.50
N LEU A 92 7.48 -2.28 -10.64
CA LEU A 92 6.78 -2.54 -11.91
C LEU A 92 7.19 -1.54 -13.00
N ARG A 93 7.41 -0.26 -12.63
CA ARG A 93 7.87 0.78 -13.55
C ARG A 93 9.34 0.68 -13.93
N ASN A 94 10.17 0.22 -12.99
CA ASN A 94 11.63 0.15 -13.15
C ASN A 94 12.19 -1.27 -12.93
N PRO A 95 11.75 -2.28 -13.69
CA PRO A 95 12.16 -3.67 -13.49
C PRO A 95 13.66 -3.93 -13.71
N ALA A 96 14.37 -3.02 -14.38
CA ALA A 96 15.81 -3.10 -14.58
C ALA A 96 16.64 -2.63 -13.37
N ALA A 97 16.08 -1.78 -12.49
CA ALA A 97 16.76 -1.27 -11.30
C ALA A 97 16.87 -2.31 -10.18
N THR A 98 16.08 -3.38 -10.25
CA THR A 98 16.04 -4.49 -9.28
C THR A 98 17.06 -5.59 -9.56
N LYS A 99 17.86 -5.51 -10.64
CA LYS A 99 18.87 -6.53 -11.03
C LYS A 99 20.30 -6.27 -10.52
N THR A 100 20.51 -5.31 -9.63
CA THR A 100 21.80 -5.03 -8.97
C THR A 100 21.66 -5.35 -7.48
N GLU A 101 22.40 -6.25 -6.82
CA GLU A 101 23.66 -6.94 -7.07
C GLU A 101 23.56 -8.38 -6.50
N PRO A 102 24.32 -9.38 -7.00
CA PRO A 102 24.56 -10.57 -6.22
C PRO A 102 25.41 -10.20 -5.00
N LEU A 103 24.92 -10.48 -3.79
CA LEU A 103 25.72 -10.44 -2.57
C LEU A 103 26.90 -11.41 -2.74
N THR A 104 28.06 -10.89 -3.10
CA THR A 104 29.33 -11.59 -2.94
C THR A 104 29.68 -11.59 -1.47
N PHE A 105 29.54 -12.77 -0.83
CA PHE A 105 30.15 -13.07 0.46
C PHE A 105 31.65 -13.34 0.29
#